data_AF-Q13TZ5-F1
#
_entry.id   AF-Q13TZ5-F1
#
_cell.length_a   1.000
_cell.length_b   1.000
_cell.length_c   1.000
_cell.angle_alpha   90.00
_cell.angle_beta   90.00
_cell.angle_gamma   90.00
#
_symmetry.space_group_name_H-M   'P 1'
#
loop_
_entity.id
_entity.type
_entity.pdbx_description
1 polymer ?
#
loop_
_entity_poly.entity_id
_entity_poly.type
_entity_poly.pdbx_seq_one_letter_code
_entity_poly.pdbx_strand_id
1 'polypeptide(L)'
;MWNNVRQLNFASNALHVLLVLVLLAAGGYWLIQRPNFALRQIQIDGDTEHINSPTVRAGVVGRLKGNFFTVDLDVARQAFEQMPWVRHASVRRVWPNALAVTLEEYKPLGTWGSDQLVSVDGELFTANQGELEEDLPAFDGPDGTAKEVVARYHDFQKWFAPLGATPEEVTLSPRYAWTVKLSNGTQVELGRERNQDTLLDRSRRLTAAWNAVTQRWGKDIEYADLRYPNGFAIRAAGMRFITEPDKGKK
;
A
#
# COMPACT_ATOMS: atom_id res chain seq x y z
N MET A 1 -29.75 -50.59 45.93
CA MET A 1 -28.71 -49.60 45.59
C MET A 1 -28.30 -48.69 46.76
N TRP A 2 -29.09 -48.55 47.83
CA TRP A 2 -28.81 -47.65 48.96
C TRP A 2 -28.05 -48.29 50.15
N ASN A 3 -27.77 -49.60 50.11
CA ASN A 3 -27.11 -50.33 51.21
C ASN A 3 -25.58 -50.42 51.08
N ASN A 4 -24.96 -49.74 50.12
CA ASN A 4 -23.50 -49.80 49.93
C ASN A 4 -22.84 -48.47 50.33
N VAL A 5 -22.42 -48.39 51.60
CA VAL A 5 -21.78 -47.21 52.21
C VAL A 5 -20.56 -46.72 51.41
N ARG A 6 -19.82 -47.63 50.76
CA ARG A 6 -18.68 -47.27 49.91
C ARG A 6 -19.09 -46.49 48.66
N GLN A 7 -20.18 -46.89 48.00
CA GLN A 7 -20.68 -46.18 46.80
C GLN A 7 -21.27 -44.81 47.16
N LEU A 8 -21.93 -44.72 48.33
CA LEU A 8 -22.48 -43.46 48.84
C LEU A 8 -21.36 -42.45 49.20
N ASN A 9 -20.29 -42.91 49.85
CA ASN A 9 -19.14 -42.07 50.18
C ASN A 9 -18.38 -41.59 48.93
N PHE A 10 -18.24 -42.44 47.90
CA PHE A 10 -17.64 -42.05 46.63
C PHE A 10 -18.45 -40.96 45.93
N ALA A 11 -19.78 -41.13 45.85
CA ALA A 11 -20.68 -40.13 45.26
C ALA A 11 -20.65 -38.79 46.02
N SER A 12 -20.63 -38.83 47.36
CA SER A 12 -20.51 -37.63 48.20
C SER A 12 -19.19 -36.89 47.96
N ASN A 13 -18.07 -37.60 47.94
CA ASN A 13 -16.76 -37.01 47.66
C ASN A 13 -16.70 -36.41 46.25
N ALA A 14 -17.27 -37.08 45.25
CA ALA A 14 -17.36 -36.55 43.89
C ALA A 14 -18.19 -35.26 43.84
N LEU A 15 -19.32 -35.20 44.56
CA LEU A 15 -20.14 -33.99 44.68
C LEU A 15 -19.40 -32.85 45.40
N HIS A 16 -18.62 -33.14 46.44
CA HIS A 16 -17.84 -32.13 47.14
C HIS A 16 -16.73 -31.56 46.23
N VAL A 17 -16.04 -32.43 45.49
CA VAL A 17 -15.03 -31.99 44.49
C VAL A 17 -15.69 -31.15 43.40
N LEU A 18 -16.82 -31.58 42.86
CA LEU A 18 -17.58 -30.80 41.86
C LEU A 18 -17.99 -29.43 42.41
N LEU A 19 -18.53 -29.38 43.63
CA LEU A 19 -18.93 -28.13 44.28
C LEU A 19 -17.74 -27.18 44.45
N VAL A 20 -16.60 -27.68 44.91
CA VAL A 20 -15.37 -26.88 45.05
C VAL A 20 -14.92 -26.35 43.69
N LEU A 21 -14.94 -27.17 42.63
CA LEU A 21 -14.60 -26.73 41.28
C LEU A 21 -15.54 -25.63 40.77
N VAL A 22 -16.85 -25.75 41.01
CA VAL A 22 -17.85 -24.74 40.63
C VAL A 22 -17.64 -23.44 41.41
N LEU A 23 -17.37 -23.50 42.72
CA LEU A 23 -17.10 -22.32 43.54
C LEU A 23 -15.81 -21.62 43.14
N LEU A 24 -14.74 -22.36 42.82
CA LEU A 24 -13.49 -21.81 42.30
C LEU A 24 -13.70 -21.15 40.93
N ALA A 25 -14.46 -21.78 40.04
CA ALA A 25 -14.80 -21.21 38.73
C ALA A 25 -15.62 -19.91 38.88
N ALA A 26 -16.64 -19.90 39.75
CA ALA A 26 -17.47 -18.73 40.01
C ALA A 26 -16.67 -17.59 40.66
N GLY A 27 -15.81 -17.91 41.64
CA GLY A 27 -14.92 -16.93 42.27
C GLY A 27 -13.91 -16.34 41.29
N GLY A 28 -13.32 -17.16 40.42
CA GLY A 28 -12.44 -16.71 39.35
C GLY A 28 -13.15 -15.81 38.33
N TYR A 29 -14.35 -16.20 37.90
CA TYR A 29 -15.18 -15.41 36.99
C TYR A 29 -15.55 -14.04 37.59
N TRP A 30 -15.92 -14.00 38.87
CA TRP A 30 -16.19 -12.76 39.59
C TRP A 30 -14.95 -11.87 39.73
N LEU A 31 -13.77 -12.47 39.94
CA LEU A 31 -12.50 -11.73 40.04
C LEU A 31 -12.11 -11.08 38.70
N ILE A 32 -12.29 -11.79 37.59
CA ILE A 32 -11.98 -11.28 36.23
C ILE A 32 -12.89 -10.10 35.85
N GLN A 33 -14.12 -10.04 36.37
CA GLN A 33 -15.04 -8.92 36.11
C GLN A 33 -14.75 -7.66 36.93
N ARG A 34 -13.69 -7.64 37.75
CA ARG A 34 -13.32 -6.45 38.53
C ARG A 34 -13.03 -5.24 37.61
N PRO A 35 -13.45 -4.02 38.01
CA PRO A 35 -13.25 -2.80 37.23
C PRO A 35 -11.78 -2.40 37.06
N ASN A 36 -10.86 -3.03 37.80
CA ASN A 36 -9.42 -2.84 37.65
C ASN A 36 -8.89 -3.44 36.35
N PHE A 37 -9.56 -4.45 35.78
CA PHE A 37 -9.19 -5.11 34.51
C PHE A 37 -9.90 -4.50 33.31
N ALA A 38 -10.82 -3.55 33.50
CA ALA A 38 -11.41 -2.80 32.40
C ALA A 38 -10.30 -2.05 31.65
N LEU A 39 -10.27 -2.16 30.32
CA LEU A 39 -9.26 -1.51 29.49
C LEU A 39 -9.36 0.01 29.64
N ARG A 40 -8.25 0.65 30.05
CA ARG A 40 -8.21 2.11 30.29
C ARG A 40 -7.20 2.83 29.41
N GLN A 41 -6.17 2.14 28.96
CA GLN A 41 -5.05 2.75 28.26
C GLN A 41 -4.73 1.99 26.98
N ILE A 42 -4.50 2.75 25.91
CA ILE A 42 -3.93 2.25 24.66
C ILE A 42 -2.62 3.00 24.51
N GLN A 43 -1.51 2.26 24.58
CA GLN A 43 -0.17 2.74 24.29
C GLN A 43 0.07 2.50 22.80
N ILE A 44 0.41 3.55 22.07
CA ILE A 44 0.71 3.48 20.64
C ILE A 44 2.20 3.74 20.50
N ASP A 45 2.92 2.74 20.00
CA ASP A 45 4.35 2.80 19.71
C ASP A 45 4.54 2.68 18.19
N GLY A 46 5.45 3.43 17.58
CA GLY A 46 5.71 3.32 16.14
C GLY A 46 6.11 4.66 15.49
N ASP A 47 6.47 4.59 14.21
CA ASP A 47 6.65 5.74 13.35
C ASP A 47 5.25 6.28 13.00
N THR A 48 4.89 7.42 13.57
CA THR A 48 3.50 7.95 13.57
C THR A 48 3.45 9.34 12.95
N GLU A 49 4.07 9.50 11.78
CA GLU A 49 4.14 10.78 11.08
C GLU A 49 2.75 11.22 10.61
N HIS A 50 1.93 10.29 10.11
CA HIS A 50 0.58 10.57 9.63
C HIS A 50 -0.52 10.09 10.58
N ILE A 51 -0.20 9.22 11.55
CA ILE A 51 -1.17 8.67 12.49
C ILE A 51 -1.25 9.49 13.78
N ASN A 52 -2.20 10.42 13.83
CA ASN A 52 -2.45 11.20 15.04
C ASN A 52 -3.19 10.38 16.13
N SER A 53 -2.58 10.30 17.32
CA SER A 53 -3.06 9.52 18.48
C SER A 53 -4.54 9.75 18.90
N PRO A 54 -5.13 10.97 18.81
CA PRO A 54 -6.54 11.20 19.13
C PRO A 54 -7.50 10.58 18.11
N THR A 55 -7.17 10.60 16.81
CA THR A 55 -7.98 10.00 15.73
C THR A 55 -8.05 8.49 15.88
N VAL A 56 -6.90 7.88 16.21
CA VAL A 56 -6.79 6.45 16.55
C VAL A 56 -7.71 6.09 17.71
N ARG A 57 -7.70 6.90 18.77
CA ARG A 57 -8.53 6.69 19.96
C ARG A 57 -10.03 6.77 19.63
N ALA A 58 -10.44 7.74 18.80
CA ALA A 58 -11.83 7.92 18.44
C ALA A 58 -12.38 6.78 17.56
N GLY A 59 -11.56 6.24 16.65
CA GLY A 59 -11.98 5.17 15.72
C GLY A 59 -12.06 3.78 16.35
N VAL A 60 -11.18 3.47 17.31
CA VAL A 60 -10.99 2.09 17.78
C VAL A 60 -11.65 1.82 19.14
N VAL A 61 -11.71 2.80 20.05
CA VAL A 61 -12.23 2.58 21.42
C VAL A 61 -13.69 2.10 21.42
N GLY A 62 -14.52 2.56 20.47
CA GLY A 62 -15.92 2.12 20.36
C GLY A 62 -16.10 0.68 19.83
N ARG A 63 -15.07 0.10 19.21
CA ARG A 63 -15.11 -1.24 18.62
C ARG A 63 -14.58 -2.32 19.57
N LEU A 64 -13.77 -1.93 20.55
CA LEU A 64 -13.24 -2.85 21.56
C LEU A 64 -14.30 -3.16 22.62
N LYS A 65 -14.61 -4.45 22.81
CA LYS A 65 -15.51 -4.94 23.85
C LYS A 65 -14.76 -5.84 24.82
N GLY A 66 -15.16 -5.79 26.09
CA GLY A 66 -14.60 -6.65 27.14
C GLY A 66 -13.56 -5.97 28.02
N ASN A 67 -12.78 -6.79 28.72
CA ASN A 67 -11.73 -6.37 29.65
C ASN A 67 -10.36 -6.87 29.18
N PHE A 68 -9.31 -6.64 29.96
CA PHE A 68 -7.96 -7.13 29.69
C PHE A 68 -7.90 -8.61 29.25
N PHE A 69 -8.67 -9.48 29.91
CA PHE A 69 -8.68 -10.92 29.65
C PHE A 69 -9.58 -11.31 28.47
N THR A 70 -10.70 -10.61 28.28
CA THR A 70 -11.75 -11.02 27.33
C THR A 70 -11.75 -10.23 26.03
N VAL A 71 -10.95 -9.16 25.91
CA VAL A 71 -10.86 -8.38 24.67
C VAL A 71 -10.34 -9.26 23.53
N ASP A 72 -10.96 -9.15 22.36
CA ASP A 72 -10.50 -9.80 21.14
C ASP A 72 -9.39 -8.96 20.50
N LEU A 73 -8.17 -9.50 20.48
CA LEU A 73 -7.01 -8.80 19.92
C LEU A 73 -7.02 -8.78 18.39
N ASP A 74 -7.64 -9.76 17.74
CA ASP A 74 -7.73 -9.80 16.28
C ASP A 74 -8.72 -8.75 15.78
N VAL A 75 -9.85 -8.59 16.46
CA VAL A 75 -10.79 -7.50 16.20
C VAL A 75 -10.14 -6.13 16.44
N ALA A 76 -9.35 -6.00 17.50
CA ALA A 76 -8.58 -4.79 17.77
C ALA A 76 -7.60 -4.48 16.64
N ARG A 77 -6.80 -5.47 16.25
CA ARG A 77 -5.81 -5.37 15.18
C ARG A 77 -6.46 -4.94 13.86
N GLN A 78 -7.53 -5.63 13.44
CA GLN A 78 -8.26 -5.29 12.22
C GLN A 78 -8.86 -3.88 12.25
N ALA A 79 -9.26 -3.38 13.43
CA ALA A 79 -9.76 -2.02 13.56
C ALA A 79 -8.67 -0.97 13.31
N PHE A 80 -7.42 -1.23 13.71
CA PHE A 80 -6.28 -0.36 13.40
C PHE A 80 -5.87 -0.46 11.92
N GLU A 81 -5.83 -1.67 11.35
CA GLU A 81 -5.48 -1.89 9.93
C GLU A 81 -6.49 -1.31 8.93
N GLN A 82 -7.70 -0.95 9.37
CA GLN A 82 -8.68 -0.23 8.54
C GLN A 82 -8.40 1.27 8.42
N MET A 83 -7.41 1.79 9.15
CA MET A 83 -7.03 3.20 9.07
C MET A 83 -6.23 3.46 7.77
N PRO A 84 -6.44 4.59 7.08
CA PRO A 84 -5.86 4.86 5.77
C PRO A 84 -4.34 4.65 5.61
N TRP A 85 -3.57 5.05 6.62
CA TRP A 85 -2.10 5.01 6.59
C TRP A 85 -1.50 3.75 7.22
N VAL A 86 -2.32 2.89 7.84
CA VAL A 86 -1.82 1.71 8.56
C VAL A 86 -1.67 0.53 7.61
N ARG A 87 -0.43 0.09 7.41
CA ARG A 87 -0.12 -1.14 6.69
C ARG A 87 -0.32 -2.38 7.56
N HIS A 88 0.25 -2.35 8.76
CA HIS A 88 0.16 -3.45 9.70
C HIS A 88 -0.01 -2.94 11.13
N ALA A 89 -0.80 -3.66 11.91
CA ALA A 89 -0.93 -3.41 13.33
C ALA A 89 -0.56 -4.65 14.13
N SER A 90 0.21 -4.46 15.20
CA SER A 90 0.44 -5.49 16.21
C SER A 90 -0.19 -5.04 17.52
N VAL A 91 -1.09 -5.86 18.06
CA VAL A 91 -1.80 -5.55 19.31
C VAL A 91 -1.45 -6.60 20.35
N ARG A 92 -0.95 -6.14 21.50
CA ARG A 92 -0.65 -7.00 22.65
C ARG A 92 -1.22 -6.44 23.93
N ARG A 93 -1.51 -7.35 24.86
CA ARG A 93 -1.97 -7.00 26.21
C ARG A 93 -0.79 -6.55 27.07
N VAL A 94 -0.98 -5.45 27.79
CA VAL A 94 -0.04 -4.96 28.80
C VAL A 94 -0.76 -4.90 30.14
N TRP A 95 -0.26 -5.70 31.08
CA TRP A 95 -0.85 -5.79 32.40
C TRP A 95 -0.77 -4.45 33.14
N PRO A 96 -1.79 -4.05 33.93
CA PRO A 96 -3.03 -4.79 34.25
C PRO A 96 -4.21 -4.51 33.33
N ASN A 97 -4.20 -3.42 32.58
CA ASN A 97 -5.40 -2.86 31.94
C ASN A 97 -5.11 -2.01 30.70
N ALA A 98 -4.01 -2.31 30.01
CA ALA A 98 -3.58 -1.61 28.82
C ALA A 98 -3.45 -2.53 27.60
N LEU A 99 -3.57 -1.94 26.42
CA LEU A 99 -3.14 -2.54 25.15
C LEU A 99 -1.93 -1.75 24.64
N ALA A 100 -0.86 -2.44 24.28
CA ALA A 100 0.21 -1.84 23.48
C ALA A 100 -0.06 -2.18 22.01
N VAL A 101 -0.03 -1.14 21.18
CA VAL A 101 -0.32 -1.19 19.76
C VAL A 101 0.91 -0.67 19.05
N THR A 102 1.47 -1.49 18.17
CA THR A 102 2.55 -1.07 17.27
C THR A 102 1.98 -0.93 15.88
N LEU A 103 2.12 0.25 15.28
CA LEU A 103 1.61 0.55 13.94
C LEU A 103 2.77 0.69 12.96
N GLU A 104 2.63 0.06 11.80
CA GLU A 104 3.51 0.25 10.64
C GLU A 104 2.76 1.09 9.60
N GLU A 105 3.33 2.25 9.25
CA GLU A 105 2.77 3.15 8.25
C GLU A 105 3.13 2.72 6.82
N TYR A 106 2.20 2.94 5.88
CA TYR A 106 2.51 2.91 4.46
C TYR A 106 3.46 4.06 4.09
N LYS A 107 4.52 3.73 3.35
CA LYS A 107 5.40 4.73 2.74
C LYS A 107 4.94 4.99 1.30
N PRO A 108 4.31 6.14 1.00
CA PRO A 108 3.81 6.42 -0.33
C PRO A 108 4.97 6.56 -1.32
N LEU A 109 4.82 5.97 -2.50
CA LEU A 109 5.76 6.11 -3.62
C LEU A 109 5.12 6.91 -4.77
N GLY A 110 3.82 6.73 -5.00
CA GLY A 110 3.11 7.30 -6.14
C GLY A 110 1.61 7.30 -5.97
N THR A 111 0.91 8.02 -6.83
CA THR A 111 -0.54 7.88 -6.98
C THR A 111 -0.86 6.70 -7.90
N TRP A 112 -2.01 6.06 -7.69
CA TRP A 112 -2.50 4.97 -8.52
C TRP A 112 -3.92 5.29 -9.00
N GLY A 113 -4.08 5.50 -10.30
CA GLY A 113 -5.35 5.95 -10.87
C GLY A 113 -5.79 7.31 -10.31
N SER A 114 -7.05 7.42 -9.88
CA SER A 114 -7.63 8.67 -9.40
C SER A 114 -7.64 8.84 -7.88
N ASP A 115 -7.71 7.75 -7.12
CA ASP A 115 -8.12 7.76 -5.71
C ASP A 115 -7.27 6.87 -4.79
N GLN A 116 -6.30 6.13 -5.35
CA GLN A 116 -5.42 5.27 -4.58
C GLN A 116 -3.99 5.79 -4.58
N LEU A 117 -3.21 5.30 -3.62
CA LEU A 117 -1.78 5.45 -3.53
C LEU A 117 -1.12 4.08 -3.66
N VAL A 118 0.10 4.05 -4.16
CA VAL A 118 0.95 2.87 -4.12
C VAL A 118 2.13 3.13 -3.20
N SER A 119 2.43 2.15 -2.37
CA SER A 119 3.59 2.19 -1.48
C SER A 119 4.88 1.80 -2.20
N VAL A 120 6.02 2.05 -1.55
CA VAL A 120 7.35 1.59 -2.01
C VAL A 120 7.43 0.08 -2.24
N ASP A 121 6.59 -0.71 -1.56
CA ASP A 121 6.51 -2.17 -1.70
C ASP A 121 5.52 -2.63 -2.79
N GLY A 122 4.90 -1.68 -3.49
CA GLY A 122 3.90 -1.94 -4.54
C GLY A 122 2.54 -2.40 -4.02
N GLU A 123 2.22 -2.10 -2.77
CA GLU A 123 0.89 -2.32 -2.18
C GLU A 123 0.02 -1.08 -2.37
N LEU A 124 -1.22 -1.29 -2.81
CA LEU A 124 -2.21 -0.23 -2.98
C LEU A 124 -2.92 0.06 -1.66
N PHE A 125 -3.09 1.34 -1.34
CA PHE A 125 -3.83 1.79 -0.17
C PHE A 125 -4.57 3.10 -0.48
N THR A 126 -5.61 3.40 0.30
CA THR A 126 -6.43 4.62 0.11
C THR A 126 -6.18 5.55 1.29
N ALA A 127 -5.63 6.72 1.01
CA ALA A 127 -5.46 7.80 1.98
C ALA A 127 -5.76 9.17 1.36
N ASN A 128 -5.95 10.17 2.21
CA ASN A 128 -6.23 11.53 1.77
C ASN A 128 -4.98 12.12 1.11
N GLN A 129 -5.02 12.32 -0.21
CA GLN A 129 -3.89 12.87 -0.97
C GLN A 129 -3.54 14.31 -0.55
N GLY A 130 -4.47 15.05 0.07
CA GLY A 130 -4.20 16.39 0.59
C GLY A 130 -3.28 16.43 1.82
N GLU A 131 -2.96 15.26 2.39
CA GLU A 131 -1.98 15.12 3.48
C GLU A 131 -0.55 14.87 2.95
N LEU A 132 -0.37 14.72 1.63
CA LEU A 132 0.94 14.55 1.01
C LEU A 132 1.67 15.89 0.90
N GLU A 133 2.94 15.92 1.31
CA GLU A 133 3.79 17.12 1.24
C GLU A 133 4.44 17.33 -0.14
N GLU A 134 4.61 16.25 -0.92
CA GLU A 134 5.32 16.24 -2.19
C GLU A 134 4.43 15.79 -3.36
N ASP A 135 4.72 16.32 -4.56
CA ASP A 135 4.14 15.83 -5.81
C ASP A 135 4.70 14.44 -6.14
N LEU A 136 3.88 13.43 -5.96
CA LEU A 136 4.25 12.04 -6.22
C LEU A 136 4.07 11.68 -7.71
N PRO A 137 4.91 10.79 -8.28
CA PRO A 137 4.71 10.26 -9.62
C PRO A 137 3.36 9.53 -9.71
N ALA A 138 2.72 9.63 -10.88
CA ALA A 138 1.45 8.98 -11.15
C ALA A 138 1.65 7.62 -11.84
N PHE A 139 0.92 6.62 -11.37
CA PHE A 139 0.96 5.28 -11.90
C PHE A 139 -0.44 4.82 -12.30
N ASP A 140 -0.51 4.01 -13.35
CA ASP A 140 -1.76 3.42 -13.81
C ASP A 140 -1.50 2.04 -14.42
N GLY A 141 -2.44 1.11 -14.19
CA GLY A 141 -2.40 -0.21 -14.81
C GLY A 141 -3.57 -1.11 -14.41
N PRO A 142 -3.63 -2.33 -14.99
CA PRO A 142 -4.65 -3.30 -14.65
C PRO A 142 -4.57 -3.75 -13.19
N ASP A 143 -5.68 -4.26 -12.67
CA ASP A 143 -5.74 -4.81 -11.31
C ASP A 143 -4.64 -5.86 -11.08
N GLY A 144 -3.95 -5.73 -9.94
CA GLY A 144 -2.86 -6.64 -9.56
C GLY A 144 -1.49 -6.34 -10.20
N THR A 145 -1.37 -5.30 -11.02
CA THR A 145 -0.08 -4.94 -11.67
C THR A 145 0.75 -3.89 -10.94
N ALA A 146 0.28 -3.37 -9.81
CA ALA A 146 0.95 -2.30 -9.05
C ALA A 146 2.43 -2.61 -8.76
N LYS A 147 2.74 -3.82 -8.29
CA LYS A 147 4.13 -4.25 -8.04
C LYS A 147 5.00 -4.26 -9.29
N GLU A 148 4.43 -4.65 -10.44
CA GLU A 148 5.14 -4.66 -11.72
C GLU A 148 5.42 -3.22 -12.19
N VAL A 149 4.45 -2.33 -12.07
CA VAL A 149 4.61 -0.90 -12.42
C VAL A 149 5.66 -0.24 -11.54
N VAL A 150 5.66 -0.48 -10.23
CA VAL A 150 6.69 0.04 -9.31
C VAL A 150 8.09 -0.49 -9.66
N ALA A 151 8.21 -1.79 -9.94
CA ALA A 151 9.49 -2.36 -10.36
C ALA A 151 10.00 -1.70 -11.65
N ARG A 152 9.11 -1.51 -12.63
CA ARG A 152 9.44 -0.87 -13.91
C ARG A 152 9.71 0.63 -13.77
N TYR A 153 9.05 1.33 -12.86
CA TYR A 153 9.35 2.71 -12.54
C TYR A 153 10.81 2.88 -12.12
N HIS A 154 11.32 2.03 -11.22
CA HIS A 154 12.74 2.07 -10.82
C HIS A 154 13.70 1.72 -11.96
N ASP A 155 13.30 0.83 -12.86
CA ASP A 155 14.06 0.57 -14.09
C ASP A 155 14.10 1.82 -14.99
N PHE A 156 12.96 2.46 -15.23
CA PHE A 156 12.85 3.67 -16.03
C PHE A 156 13.63 4.85 -15.45
N GLN A 157 13.63 5.03 -14.12
CA GLN A 157 14.49 6.01 -13.44
C GLN A 157 15.96 5.83 -13.84
N LYS A 158 16.46 4.58 -13.83
CA LYS A 158 17.85 4.28 -14.20
C LYS A 158 18.09 4.46 -15.70
N TRP A 159 17.15 4.01 -16.54
CA TRP A 159 17.33 4.00 -17.99
C TRP A 159 17.24 5.40 -18.59
N PHE A 160 16.41 6.29 -18.02
CA PHE A 160 16.26 7.66 -18.49
C PHE A 160 17.12 8.69 -17.74
N ALA A 161 17.82 8.32 -16.66
CA ALA A 161 18.79 9.19 -16.00
C ALA A 161 19.79 9.90 -16.95
N PRO A 162 20.32 9.27 -18.03
CA PRO A 162 21.20 9.94 -18.98
C PRO A 162 20.57 11.13 -19.73
N LEU A 163 19.23 11.24 -19.76
CA LEU A 163 18.52 12.38 -20.37
C LEU A 163 18.46 13.58 -19.40
N GLY A 164 18.83 13.38 -18.13
CA GLY A 164 18.62 14.36 -17.07
C GLY A 164 17.14 14.54 -16.71
N ALA A 165 16.31 13.52 -16.95
CA ALA A 165 14.87 13.53 -16.69
C ALA A 165 14.45 12.33 -15.84
N THR A 166 13.38 12.49 -15.08
CA THR A 166 12.79 11.49 -14.19
C THR A 166 11.40 11.10 -14.69
N PRO A 167 10.96 9.85 -14.54
CA PRO A 167 9.58 9.47 -14.83
C PRO A 167 8.63 10.17 -13.85
N GLU A 168 7.64 10.89 -14.38
CA GLU A 168 6.55 11.51 -13.61
C GLU A 168 5.25 10.73 -13.75
N GLU A 169 5.03 10.07 -14.89
CA GLU A 169 3.87 9.19 -15.10
C GLU A 169 4.34 7.87 -15.71
N VAL A 170 3.92 6.73 -15.16
CA VAL A 170 4.15 5.40 -15.75
C VAL A 170 2.83 4.66 -15.89
N THR A 171 2.48 4.32 -17.12
CA THR A 171 1.23 3.64 -17.44
C THR A 171 1.50 2.28 -18.08
N LEU A 172 0.88 1.25 -17.52
CA LEU A 172 0.73 -0.05 -18.13
C LEU A 172 -0.68 -0.18 -18.69
N SER A 173 -0.84 -0.13 -20.01
CA SER A 173 -2.19 -0.27 -20.58
C SER A 173 -2.79 -1.67 -20.33
N PRO A 174 -4.12 -1.86 -20.45
CA PRO A 174 -4.78 -3.18 -20.44
C PRO A 174 -4.26 -4.16 -21.50
N ARG A 175 -3.54 -3.63 -22.49
CA ARG A 175 -2.88 -4.38 -23.56
C ARG A 175 -1.41 -4.68 -23.23
N TYR A 176 -0.96 -4.48 -22.00
CA TYR A 176 0.42 -4.66 -21.53
C TYR A 176 1.46 -3.87 -22.33
N ALA A 177 1.08 -2.68 -22.80
CA ALA A 177 1.98 -1.72 -23.43
C ALA A 177 2.33 -0.61 -22.44
N TRP A 178 3.62 -0.30 -22.36
CA TRP A 178 4.20 0.68 -21.46
C TRP A 178 4.33 2.06 -22.09
N THR A 179 3.92 3.07 -21.34
CA THR A 179 4.11 4.49 -21.66
C THR A 179 4.70 5.19 -20.43
N VAL A 180 5.63 6.11 -20.65
CA VAL A 180 6.27 6.90 -19.59
C VAL A 180 6.25 8.37 -19.97
N LYS A 181 5.81 9.25 -19.07
CA LYS A 181 6.01 10.70 -19.19
C LYS A 181 7.18 11.12 -18.31
N LEU A 182 8.10 11.88 -18.88
CA LEU A 182 9.30 12.35 -18.21
C LEU A 182 9.14 13.81 -17.76
N SER A 183 9.91 14.22 -16.74
CA SER A 183 9.89 15.58 -16.15
C SER A 183 10.34 16.70 -17.08
N ASN A 184 10.96 16.35 -18.22
CA ASN A 184 11.23 17.30 -19.29
C ASN A 184 10.05 17.47 -20.28
N GLY A 185 8.90 16.86 -19.99
CA GLY A 185 7.69 16.89 -20.80
C GLY A 185 7.61 15.84 -21.91
N THR A 186 8.65 15.03 -22.14
CA THR A 186 8.64 14.02 -23.20
C THR A 186 7.76 12.83 -22.82
N GLN A 187 6.78 12.50 -23.65
CA GLN A 187 6.02 11.24 -23.57
C GLN A 187 6.70 10.14 -24.40
N VAL A 188 7.09 9.05 -23.74
CA VAL A 188 7.80 7.92 -24.34
C VAL A 188 6.87 6.71 -24.44
N GLU A 189 6.60 6.27 -25.65
CA GLU A 189 5.85 5.05 -25.95
C GLU A 189 6.83 3.89 -26.12
N LEU A 190 6.91 3.03 -25.12
CA LEU A 190 7.76 1.84 -25.17
C LEU A 190 7.04 0.65 -25.79
N GLY A 191 5.72 0.57 -25.68
CA GLY A 191 4.92 -0.54 -26.18
C GLY A 191 5.04 -1.81 -25.33
N ARG A 192 4.71 -2.96 -25.93
CA ARG A 192 4.69 -4.24 -25.22
C ARG A 192 6.09 -4.82 -25.01
N GLU A 193 6.27 -5.46 -23.87
CA GLU A 193 7.41 -6.31 -23.58
C GLU A 193 7.28 -7.64 -24.33
N ARG A 194 8.32 -8.03 -25.08
CA ARG A 194 8.36 -9.33 -25.81
C ARG A 194 9.28 -10.32 -25.11
N ASN A 195 10.29 -9.81 -24.43
CA ASN A 195 11.25 -10.49 -23.58
C ASN A 195 11.77 -9.49 -22.53
N GLN A 196 12.54 -9.97 -21.56
CA GLN A 196 13.04 -9.17 -20.43
C GLN A 196 13.87 -7.94 -20.84
N ASP A 197 14.50 -7.96 -22.02
CA ASP A 197 15.39 -6.89 -22.49
C ASP A 197 14.69 -5.88 -23.40
N THR A 198 13.44 -6.14 -23.82
CA THR A 198 12.75 -5.35 -24.87
C THR A 198 12.68 -3.86 -24.51
N LEU A 199 12.29 -3.55 -23.28
CA LEU A 199 12.13 -2.16 -22.83
C LEU A 199 13.48 -1.48 -22.59
N LEU A 200 14.45 -2.24 -22.07
CA LEU A 200 15.82 -1.77 -21.87
C LEU A 200 16.49 -1.39 -23.20
N ASP A 201 16.40 -2.25 -24.21
CA ASP A 201 16.99 -2.02 -25.53
C ASP A 201 16.35 -0.83 -26.24
N ARG A 202 15.04 -0.65 -26.08
CA ARG A 202 14.31 0.53 -26.57
C ARG A 202 14.80 1.80 -25.88
N SER A 203 14.88 1.78 -24.56
CA SER A 203 15.31 2.93 -23.74
C SER A 203 16.75 3.33 -24.05
N ARG A 204 17.68 2.36 -24.11
CA ARG A 204 19.10 2.58 -24.49
C ARG A 204 19.26 3.23 -25.84
N ARG A 205 18.41 2.88 -26.80
CA ARG A 205 18.48 3.43 -28.16
C ARG A 205 18.09 4.89 -28.20
N LEU A 206 17.06 5.28 -27.45
CA LEU A 206 16.69 6.68 -27.27
C LEU A 206 17.81 7.44 -26.56
N THR A 207 18.30 6.92 -25.44
CA THR A 207 19.30 7.61 -24.61
C THR A 207 20.62 7.79 -25.34
N ALA A 208 21.08 6.79 -26.10
CA ALA A 208 22.30 6.87 -26.91
C ALA A 208 22.20 7.92 -28.04
N ALA A 209 20.99 8.14 -28.60
CA ALA A 209 20.76 9.10 -29.66
C ALA A 209 20.34 10.49 -29.16
N TRP A 210 20.11 10.67 -27.85
CA TRP A 210 19.48 11.85 -27.28
C TRP A 210 20.23 13.16 -27.59
N ASN A 211 21.56 13.16 -27.47
CA ASN A 211 22.37 14.34 -27.77
C ASN A 211 22.28 14.73 -29.25
N ALA A 212 22.31 13.76 -30.16
CA ALA A 212 22.19 14.01 -31.60
C ALA A 212 20.78 14.52 -31.97
N VAL A 213 19.74 13.96 -31.33
CA VAL A 213 18.35 14.40 -31.50
C VAL A 213 18.17 15.83 -31.04
N THR A 214 18.60 16.15 -29.82
CA THR A 214 18.40 17.48 -29.22
C THR A 214 19.25 18.56 -29.87
N GLN A 215 20.43 18.21 -30.39
CA GLN A 215 21.24 19.13 -31.19
C GLN A 215 20.57 19.48 -32.52
N ARG A 216 19.84 18.54 -33.13
CA ARG A 216 19.18 18.74 -34.43
C ARG A 216 17.82 19.41 -34.32
N TRP A 217 17.04 19.06 -33.30
CA TRP A 217 15.61 19.43 -33.21
C TRP A 217 15.26 20.28 -31.97
N GLY A 218 16.24 20.58 -31.12
CA GLY A 218 16.03 21.29 -29.86
C GLY A 218 15.70 20.35 -28.69
N LYS A 219 15.62 20.92 -27.49
CA LYS A 219 15.33 20.17 -26.26
C LYS A 219 13.84 19.89 -26.04
N ASP A 220 12.96 20.59 -26.77
CA ASP A 220 11.50 20.50 -26.66
C ASP A 220 10.96 19.29 -27.46
N ILE A 221 11.37 18.10 -27.02
CA ILE A 221 10.85 16.83 -27.55
C ILE A 221 9.57 16.49 -26.80
N GLU A 222 8.44 16.53 -27.49
CA GLU A 222 7.13 16.26 -26.91
C GLU A 222 6.85 14.76 -26.80
N TYR A 223 7.34 13.97 -27.77
CA TYR A 223 6.94 12.58 -27.92
C TYR A 223 8.04 11.73 -28.55
N ALA A 224 8.20 10.50 -28.07
CA ALA A 224 9.14 9.50 -28.61
C ALA A 224 8.48 8.12 -28.69
N ASP A 225 8.36 7.56 -29.90
CA ASP A 225 7.81 6.22 -30.13
C ASP A 225 8.93 5.21 -30.38
N LEU A 226 9.18 4.35 -29.38
CA LEU A 226 10.26 3.38 -29.37
C LEU A 226 9.80 1.99 -29.87
N ARG A 227 8.57 1.86 -30.35
CA ARG A 227 8.00 0.55 -30.70
C ARG A 227 8.65 -0.09 -31.92
N TYR A 228 9.36 0.70 -32.72
CA TYR A 228 10.03 0.27 -33.96
C TYR A 228 11.23 -0.65 -33.68
N PRO A 229 11.38 -1.78 -34.41
CA PRO A 229 12.43 -2.77 -34.14
C PRO A 229 13.86 -2.22 -34.25
N ASN A 230 14.10 -1.30 -35.20
CA ASN A 230 15.42 -0.81 -35.60
C ASN A 230 15.56 0.73 -35.50
N GLY A 231 14.62 1.42 -34.85
CA GLY A 231 14.69 2.87 -34.68
C GLY A 231 13.65 3.37 -33.70
N PHE A 232 13.38 4.67 -33.76
CA PHE A 232 12.29 5.33 -33.04
C PHE A 232 11.84 6.56 -33.83
N ALA A 233 10.61 7.00 -33.59
CA ALA A 233 10.11 8.26 -34.12
C ALA A 233 10.05 9.29 -33.00
N ILE A 234 10.28 10.57 -33.33
CA ILE A 234 10.16 11.68 -32.37
C ILE A 234 9.22 12.74 -32.92
N ARG A 235 8.56 13.47 -32.02
CA ARG A 235 7.90 14.74 -32.30
C ARG A 235 8.53 15.82 -31.42
N ALA A 236 8.93 16.91 -32.03
CA ALA A 236 9.50 18.09 -31.37
C ALA A 236 8.60 19.28 -31.69
N ALA A 237 8.44 20.20 -30.74
CA ALA A 237 7.54 21.36 -30.89
C ALA A 237 7.87 22.21 -32.13
N GLY A 238 9.14 22.24 -32.56
CA GLY A 238 9.60 22.96 -33.74
C GLY A 238 9.31 22.28 -35.10
N MET A 239 8.78 21.05 -35.13
CA MET A 239 8.49 20.36 -36.39
C MET A 239 7.16 20.83 -37.00
N ARG A 240 7.25 21.73 -37.98
CA ARG A 240 6.12 22.04 -38.88
C ARG A 240 5.98 20.93 -39.91
N PHE A 241 4.87 20.19 -39.85
CA PHE A 241 4.48 19.30 -40.94
C PHE A 241 4.14 20.15 -42.17
N ILE A 242 4.63 19.75 -43.34
CA ILE A 242 4.14 20.29 -44.61
C ILE A 242 2.71 19.77 -44.74
N THR A 243 1.74 20.54 -44.29
CA THR A 243 0.32 20.25 -44.55
C THR A 243 0.14 20.38 -46.05
N GLU A 244 -0.47 19.38 -46.71
CA GLU A 244 -0.73 19.39 -48.15
C GLU A 244 -1.29 20.75 -48.60
N PRO A 245 -0.91 21.25 -49.81
CA PRO A 245 -1.42 22.52 -50.29
C PRO A 245 -2.94 22.46 -50.33
N ASP A 246 -3.56 23.48 -49.73
CA ASP A 246 -4.98 23.78 -49.81
C ASP A 246 -5.46 23.45 -51.23
N LYS A 247 -6.30 22.41 -51.36
CA LYS A 247 -7.00 22.11 -52.62
C LYS A 247 -8.01 23.23 -52.81
N GLY A 248 -7.49 24.36 -53.28
CA GLY A 248 -8.25 25.51 -53.70
C GLY A 248 -9.37 25.07 -54.62
N LYS A 249 -10.56 25.48 -54.21
CA LYS A 249 -11.81 25.45 -54.97
C LYS A 249 -11.58 25.59 -56.48
N LYS A 250 -12.16 24.67 -57.25
CA LYS A 250 -12.65 24.95 -58.59
C LYS A 250 -14.14 24.71 -58.61
#